data_AF-A0A7S2AB61-F1
#
_entry.id   AF-A0A7S2AB61-F1
#
_cell.length_a   1.000
_cell.length_b   1.000
_cell.length_c   1.000
_cell.angle_alpha   90.00
_cell.angle_beta   90.00
_cell.angle_gamma   90.00
#
_symmetry.space_group_name_H-M   'P 1'
#
loop_
_entity.id
_entity.type
_entity.pdbx_description
1 polymer ?
#
loop_
_entity_poly.entity_id
_entity_poly.type
_entity_poly.pdbx_seq_one_letter_code
_entity_poly.pdbx_strand_id
1 'polypeptide(L)'
;LTLPHFDDKRVEWWFGDAVKSLRLLPREYFGSFDLVLVDLSETVASFTVTEHLDMIEALGLLVKPEGIMVKNEWTYLDKMSTIFENTARINMQDVPHICDQALTMGSNTVDFLRHKPTNHNISRLLLGPYDQIDNRYYMFHDIQKNDIKNPSTCPVSGIESEENGSRME
;
A
#
# COMPACT_ATOMS: atom_id res chain seq x y z
N LEU A 1 26.36 -3.06 -13.79
CA LEU A 1 26.05 -3.35 -12.38
C LEU A 1 25.66 -2.03 -11.71
N THR A 2 24.39 -1.86 -11.38
CA THR A 2 23.92 -0.79 -10.50
C THR A 2 24.29 -1.18 -9.07
N LEU A 3 25.47 -0.76 -8.62
CA LEU A 3 25.87 -0.95 -7.23
C LEU A 3 24.96 -0.10 -6.32
N PRO A 4 24.68 -0.53 -5.08
CA PRO A 4 23.99 0.31 -4.12
C PRO A 4 24.73 1.63 -3.96
N HIS A 5 24.01 2.75 -3.95
CA HIS A 5 24.57 4.08 -3.81
C HIS A 5 24.98 4.36 -2.35
N PHE A 6 26.01 3.65 -1.86
CA PHE A 6 26.54 3.82 -0.50
C PHE A 6 27.13 5.22 -0.25
N ASP A 7 27.54 5.91 -1.31
CA ASP A 7 28.19 7.22 -1.23
C ASP A 7 27.20 8.41 -1.23
N ASP A 8 25.91 8.15 -1.47
CA ASP A 8 24.90 9.20 -1.48
C ASP A 8 24.52 9.58 -0.04
N LYS A 9 24.88 10.81 0.37
CA LYS A 9 24.65 11.32 1.73
C LYS A 9 23.17 11.40 2.14
N ARG A 10 22.25 11.27 1.19
CA ARG A 10 20.80 11.26 1.45
C ARG A 10 20.28 9.85 1.80
N VAL A 11 21.10 8.83 1.56
CA VAL A 11 20.69 7.43 1.74
C VAL A 11 21.19 6.92 3.08
N GLU A 12 20.26 6.46 3.91
CA GLU A 12 20.54 5.78 5.16
C GLU A 12 20.30 4.28 4.99
N TRP A 13 21.37 3.48 5.14
CA TRP A 13 21.30 2.04 4.96
C TRP A 13 21.10 1.32 6.30
N TRP A 14 20.04 0.51 6.36
CA TRP A 14 19.78 -0.39 7.48
C TRP A 14 19.97 -1.84 7.02
N PHE A 15 20.88 -2.55 7.69
CA PHE A 15 21.15 -3.96 7.40
C PHE A 15 20.59 -4.82 8.52
N GLY A 16 19.66 -5.71 8.16
CA GLY A 16 19.08 -6.62 9.12
C GLY A 16 17.88 -7.36 8.55
N ASP A 17 17.33 -8.23 9.38
CA ASP A 17 16.03 -8.83 9.15
C ASP A 17 14.95 -7.73 9.24
N ALA A 18 14.16 -7.55 8.19
CA ALA A 18 13.19 -6.45 8.10
C ALA A 18 12.14 -6.51 9.22
N VAL A 19 11.67 -7.71 9.57
CA VAL A 19 10.65 -7.93 10.61
C VAL A 19 11.18 -7.48 11.98
N LYS A 20 12.45 -7.79 12.28
CA LYS A 20 13.09 -7.34 13.52
C LYS A 20 13.46 -5.87 13.48
N SER A 21 13.97 -5.39 12.35
CA SER A 21 14.48 -4.03 12.19
C SER A 21 13.36 -3.00 12.27
N LEU A 22 12.17 -3.33 11.79
CA LEU A 22 11.01 -2.43 11.85
C LEU A 22 10.64 -2.03 13.29
N ARG A 23 10.85 -2.94 14.25
CA ARG A 23 10.62 -2.69 15.69
C ARG A 23 11.69 -1.82 16.35
N LEU A 24 12.83 -1.63 15.68
CA LEU A 24 13.97 -0.85 16.14
C LEU A 24 14.02 0.54 15.49
N LEU A 25 13.14 0.83 14.52
CA LEU A 25 13.09 2.13 13.89
C LEU A 25 12.79 3.23 14.92
N PRO A 26 13.36 4.43 14.73
CA PRO A 26 13.02 5.59 15.56
C PRO A 26 11.51 5.86 15.53
N ARG A 27 10.94 6.29 16.65
CA ARG A 27 9.47 6.50 16.73
C ARG A 27 9.01 7.63 15.82
N GLU A 28 9.87 8.62 15.61
CA GLU A 28 9.66 9.75 14.72
C GLU A 28 9.53 9.37 13.24
N TYR A 29 9.91 8.14 12.86
CA TYR A 29 9.75 7.65 11.48
C TYR A 29 8.30 7.26 11.17
N PHE A 30 7.51 6.88 12.17
CA PHE A 30 6.12 6.48 11.98
C PHE A 30 5.25 7.69 11.62
N GLY A 31 4.52 7.59 10.52
CA GLY A 31 3.69 8.65 9.97
C GLY A 31 4.47 9.84 9.39
N SER A 32 5.75 9.66 9.03
CA SER A 32 6.62 10.75 8.58
C SER A 32 6.95 10.71 7.08
N PHE A 33 6.81 9.55 6.43
CA PHE A 33 7.27 9.39 5.05
C PHE A 33 6.20 9.80 4.03
N ASP A 34 6.60 10.61 3.04
CA ASP A 34 5.80 10.92 1.85
C ASP A 34 5.55 9.70 0.96
N LEU A 35 6.54 8.83 0.85
CA LEU A 35 6.53 7.65 -0.02
C LEU A 35 7.20 6.48 0.69
N VAL A 36 6.50 5.35 0.76
CA VAL A 36 7.07 4.07 1.21
C VAL A 36 7.03 3.09 0.05
N LEU A 37 8.21 2.70 -0.44
CA LEU A 37 8.37 1.69 -1.48
C LEU A 37 8.69 0.35 -0.83
N VAL A 38 7.84 -0.65 -1.07
CA VAL A 38 7.99 -2.00 -0.53
C VAL A 38 8.32 -2.93 -1.67
N ASP A 39 9.61 -3.25 -1.78
CA ASP A 39 10.15 -4.21 -2.73
C ASP A 39 10.50 -5.50 -1.99
N LEU A 40 9.47 -6.29 -1.69
CA LEU A 40 9.60 -7.56 -0.98
C LEU A 40 8.91 -8.65 -1.77
N SER A 41 9.50 -9.84 -1.82
CA SER A 41 8.82 -11.04 -2.32
C SER A 41 7.64 -11.41 -1.43
N GLU A 42 6.59 -11.99 -2.01
CA GLU A 42 5.37 -12.49 -1.35
C GLU A 42 5.63 -13.21 -0.01
N THR A 43 6.61 -14.11 0.02
CA THR A 43 6.95 -14.91 1.20
C THR A 43 7.31 -14.04 2.41
N VAL A 44 8.08 -12.97 2.21
CA VAL A 44 8.54 -12.09 3.30
C VAL A 44 7.43 -11.14 3.76
N ALA A 45 6.60 -10.69 2.82
CA ALA A 45 5.49 -9.79 3.10
C ALA A 45 4.40 -10.43 3.99
N SER A 46 4.28 -11.76 3.96
CA SER A 46 3.34 -12.52 4.82
C SER A 46 3.80 -12.72 6.27
N PHE A 47 5.03 -12.32 6.62
CA PHE A 47 5.53 -12.49 7.98
C PHE A 47 4.86 -11.53 8.97
N THR A 48 4.59 -12.02 10.17
CA THR A 48 4.05 -11.22 11.27
C THR A 48 5.16 -10.44 11.97
N VAL A 49 4.93 -9.14 12.18
CA VAL A 49 5.86 -8.26 12.91
C VAL A 49 5.49 -8.21 14.39
N THR A 50 4.19 -8.24 14.68
CA THR A 50 3.63 -8.36 16.02
C THR A 50 2.49 -9.39 16.02
N GLU A 51 1.86 -9.64 17.18
CA GLU A 51 0.68 -10.51 17.27
C GLU A 51 -0.52 -10.01 16.45
N HIS A 52 -0.52 -8.73 16.05
CA HIS A 52 -1.67 -8.08 15.40
C HIS A 52 -1.35 -7.38 14.08
N LEU A 53 -0.08 -7.30 13.69
CA LEU A 53 0.36 -6.60 12.48
C LEU A 53 1.27 -7.51 11.66
N ASP A 54 0.89 -7.70 10.40
CA ASP A 54 1.81 -8.21 9.40
C ASP A 54 2.77 -7.13 8.91
N MET A 55 3.71 -7.55 8.08
CA MET A 55 4.76 -6.69 7.55
C MET A 55 4.16 -5.50 6.77
N ILE A 56 3.17 -5.74 5.91
CA ILE A 56 2.57 -4.72 5.06
C ILE A 56 1.81 -3.67 5.89
N GLU A 57 1.06 -4.12 6.90
CA GLU A 57 0.36 -3.23 7.83
C GLU A 57 1.34 -2.38 8.63
N ALA A 58 2.41 -3.00 9.13
CA ALA A 58 3.41 -2.30 9.92
C ALA A 58 4.19 -1.26 9.09
N LEU A 59 4.50 -1.55 7.81
CA LEU A 59 5.06 -0.53 6.90
C LEU A 59 4.07 0.56 6.54
N GLY A 60 2.78 0.25 6.46
CA GLY A 60 1.73 1.25 6.27
C GLY A 60 1.75 2.34 7.33
N LEU A 61 2.16 2.02 8.56
CA LEU A 61 2.28 2.98 9.66
C LEU A 61 3.43 3.99 9.49
N LEU A 62 4.37 3.75 8.59
CA LEU A 62 5.45 4.70 8.27
C LEU A 62 4.94 5.86 7.40
N VAL A 63 3.89 5.61 6.62
CA VAL A 63 3.33 6.57 5.67
C VAL A 63 2.58 7.67 6.43
N LYS A 64 2.87 8.92 6.10
CA LYS A 64 2.08 10.04 6.63
C LYS A 64 0.66 10.06 6.04
N PRO A 65 -0.33 10.77 6.63
CA PRO A 65 -1.72 10.74 6.17
C PRO A 65 -1.91 11.06 4.68
N GLU A 66 -1.10 11.96 4.14
CA GLU A 66 -1.09 12.37 2.73
C GLU A 66 -0.08 11.64 1.85
N GLY A 67 0.66 10.69 2.42
CA GLY A 67 1.65 9.90 1.71
C GLY A 67 1.05 8.79 0.85
N ILE A 68 1.94 8.10 0.14
CA ILE A 68 1.63 6.98 -0.73
C ILE A 68 2.51 5.80 -0.33
N MET A 69 1.92 4.61 -0.25
CA MET A 69 2.67 3.36 -0.20
C MET A 69 2.56 2.63 -1.53
N VAL A 70 3.66 2.05 -1.99
CA VAL A 70 3.71 1.24 -3.21
C VAL A 70 4.29 -0.12 -2.88
N LYS A 71 3.57 -1.17 -3.23
CA LYS A 71 3.99 -2.57 -3.13
C LYS A 71 4.13 -3.16 -4.52
N ASN A 72 5.28 -3.78 -4.81
CA ASN A 72 5.42 -4.61 -6.00
C ASN A 72 4.58 -5.88 -5.87
N GLU A 73 4.04 -6.43 -6.95
CA GLU A 73 3.22 -7.66 -7.04
C GLU A 73 1.70 -7.47 -7.18
N TRP A 74 1.09 -8.51 -7.76
CA TRP A 74 -0.29 -8.54 -8.22
C TRP A 74 -1.30 -8.68 -7.08
N THR A 75 -1.02 -9.49 -6.07
CA THR A 75 -2.02 -10.00 -5.09
C THR A 75 -2.36 -9.02 -3.96
N TYR A 76 -1.79 -7.80 -3.96
CA TYR A 76 -1.87 -6.89 -2.81
C TYR A 76 -2.99 -5.85 -2.85
N LEU A 77 -3.81 -5.78 -3.90
CA LEU A 77 -4.88 -4.77 -3.98
C LEU A 77 -5.86 -4.89 -2.80
N ASP A 78 -6.36 -6.10 -2.53
CA ASP A 78 -7.32 -6.35 -1.46
C ASP A 78 -6.71 -6.07 -0.08
N LYS A 79 -5.46 -6.50 0.15
CA LYS A 79 -4.77 -6.24 1.43
C LYS A 79 -4.48 -4.75 1.63
N MET A 80 -4.05 -4.06 0.58
CA MET A 80 -3.78 -2.63 0.66
C MET A 80 -5.07 -1.84 0.93
N SER A 81 -6.22 -2.32 0.45
CA SER A 81 -7.50 -1.64 0.63
C SER A 81 -8.11 -1.80 2.02
N THR A 82 -7.59 -2.74 2.84
CA THR A 82 -7.88 -2.76 4.29
C THR A 82 -7.04 -1.75 5.07
N ILE A 83 -5.96 -1.22 4.49
CA ILE A 83 -5.01 -0.30 5.12
C ILE A 83 -5.25 1.14 4.66
N PHE A 84 -5.60 1.34 3.39
CA PHE A 84 -5.73 2.66 2.76
C PHE A 84 -7.10 2.88 2.09
N GLU A 85 -7.66 4.09 2.26
CA GLU A 85 -8.98 4.46 1.70
C GLU A 85 -9.00 4.40 0.16
N ASN A 86 -7.92 4.84 -0.49
CA ASN A 86 -7.80 4.81 -1.94
C ASN A 86 -6.67 3.86 -2.32
N THR A 87 -6.98 2.90 -3.19
CA THR A 87 -5.98 1.96 -3.71
C THR A 87 -6.12 1.82 -5.22
N ALA A 88 -5.00 1.65 -5.89
CA ALA A 88 -4.97 1.44 -7.32
C ALA A 88 -3.81 0.53 -7.69
N ARG A 89 -4.01 -0.29 -8.73
CA ARG A 89 -2.99 -1.13 -9.30
C ARG A 89 -2.66 -0.65 -10.70
N ILE A 90 -1.37 -0.42 -10.93
CA ILE A 90 -0.85 -0.27 -12.29
C ILE A 90 -0.19 -1.57 -12.73
N ASN A 91 -0.35 -1.89 -14.00
CA ASN A 91 0.27 -3.04 -14.65
C ASN A 91 1.18 -2.56 -15.77
N MET A 92 2.43 -2.98 -15.71
CA MET A 92 3.41 -2.79 -16.76
C MET A 92 3.57 -4.11 -17.50
N GLN A 93 3.21 -4.11 -18.78
CA GLN A 93 3.34 -5.26 -19.67
C GLN A 93 4.73 -5.29 -20.31
N ASP A 94 5.09 -6.43 -20.86
CA ASP A 94 6.32 -6.66 -21.64
C ASP A 94 7.62 -6.32 -20.88
N VAL A 95 7.62 -6.56 -19.57
CA VAL A 95 8.80 -6.43 -18.71
C VAL A 95 9.76 -7.58 -19.00
N PRO A 96 11.01 -7.30 -19.42
CA PRO A 96 11.99 -8.34 -19.67
C PRO A 96 12.14 -9.29 -18.47
N HIS A 97 12.22 -10.59 -18.73
CA HIS A 97 12.38 -11.70 -17.77
C HIS A 97 11.19 -12.06 -16.89
N ILE A 98 10.27 -11.14 -16.60
CA ILE A 98 9.11 -11.40 -15.71
C ILE A 98 7.76 -11.26 -16.41
N CYS A 99 7.76 -10.93 -17.71
CA CYS A 99 6.60 -10.71 -18.58
C CYS A 99 5.77 -9.50 -18.17
N ASP A 100 5.11 -9.54 -17.01
CA ASP A 100 4.26 -8.48 -16.50
C ASP A 100 4.65 -8.12 -15.06
N GLN A 101 4.61 -6.83 -14.73
CA GLN A 101 4.85 -6.33 -13.38
C GLN A 101 3.68 -5.45 -12.92
N ALA A 102 3.07 -5.84 -11.82
CA ALA A 102 2.10 -5.01 -11.13
C ALA A 102 2.73 -4.20 -9.99
N LEU A 103 2.28 -2.97 -9.83
CA LEU A 103 2.54 -2.13 -8.65
C LEU A 103 1.19 -1.74 -8.05
N THR A 104 0.99 -2.09 -6.78
CA THR A 104 -0.19 -1.71 -6.01
C THR A 104 0.14 -0.49 -5.17
N MET A 105 -0.67 0.55 -5.28
CA MET A 105 -0.52 1.83 -4.60
C MET A 105 -1.66 2.03 -3.61
N GLY A 106 -1.37 2.62 -2.46
CA GLY A 106 -2.36 2.98 -1.44
C GLY A 106 -2.11 4.37 -0.85
N SER A 107 -3.20 5.11 -0.60
CA SER A 107 -3.18 6.39 0.10
C SER A 107 -4.52 6.68 0.79
N ASN A 108 -4.47 7.38 1.92
CA ASN A 108 -5.69 7.80 2.63
C ASN A 108 -6.31 9.09 2.09
N THR A 109 -5.60 9.83 1.25
CA THR A 109 -6.09 11.14 0.75
C THR A 109 -5.98 11.30 -0.76
N VAL A 110 -5.07 10.56 -1.41
CA VAL A 110 -4.88 10.64 -2.86
C VAL A 110 -5.84 9.70 -3.58
N ASP A 111 -6.88 10.28 -4.19
CA ASP A 111 -7.72 9.57 -5.16
C ASP A 111 -6.94 9.44 -6.49
N PHE A 112 -6.35 8.27 -6.75
CA PHE A 112 -5.51 8.05 -7.93
C PHE A 112 -6.22 8.27 -9.27
N LEU A 113 -7.56 8.16 -9.32
CA LEU A 113 -8.34 8.42 -10.52
C LEU A 113 -8.54 9.91 -10.75
N ARG A 114 -8.87 10.66 -9.70
CA ARG A 114 -9.34 12.05 -9.83
C ARG A 114 -8.29 13.09 -9.49
N HIS A 115 -7.22 12.72 -8.80
CA HIS A 115 -6.21 13.67 -8.37
C HIS A 115 -5.52 14.31 -9.57
N LYS A 116 -5.31 15.63 -9.48
CA LYS A 116 -4.56 16.39 -10.48
C LYS A 116 -3.07 16.21 -10.19
N PRO A 117 -2.25 15.82 -11.19
CA PRO A 117 -0.81 15.68 -10.99
C PRO A 117 -0.20 16.98 -10.44
N THR A 118 0.62 16.85 -9.40
CA THR A 118 1.34 17.98 -8.81
C THR A 118 2.76 18.03 -9.40
N ASN A 119 3.20 19.21 -9.83
CA ASN A 119 4.58 19.41 -10.26
C ASN A 119 5.47 19.64 -9.04
N HIS A 120 6.31 18.66 -8.72
CA HIS A 120 7.27 18.73 -7.61
C HIS A 120 8.60 19.41 -7.99
N ASN A 121 8.72 19.95 -9.20
CA ASN A 121 9.91 20.61 -9.73
C ASN A 121 11.18 19.75 -9.64
N ILE A 122 11.04 18.44 -9.89
CA ILE A 122 12.13 17.46 -9.89
C ILE A 122 12.55 17.11 -11.31
N SER A 123 13.85 16.97 -11.52
CA SER A 123 14.42 16.43 -12.77
C SER A 123 14.12 14.94 -12.89
N ARG A 124 13.45 14.52 -13.97
CA ARG A 124 13.12 13.12 -14.24
C ARG A 124 14.31 12.41 -14.91
N LEU A 125 14.61 11.19 -14.47
CA LEU A 125 15.72 10.40 -14.99
C LEU A 125 15.38 9.59 -16.24
N LEU A 126 14.18 9.00 -16.31
CA LEU A 126 13.81 8.05 -17.38
C LEU A 126 12.40 8.24 -17.93
N LEU A 127 11.46 8.77 -17.14
CA LEU A 127 10.07 8.92 -17.55
C LEU A 127 9.81 10.27 -18.21
N GLY A 128 9.11 10.24 -19.35
CA GLY A 128 8.61 11.43 -20.01
C GLY A 128 7.58 12.20 -19.16
N PRO A 129 7.26 13.44 -19.52
CA PRO A 129 6.29 14.23 -18.78
C PRO A 129 4.90 13.59 -18.74
N TYR A 130 4.32 13.50 -17.54
CA TYR A 130 3.03 12.85 -17.31
C TYR A 130 1.87 13.53 -18.07
N ASP A 131 2.01 14.83 -18.35
CA ASP A 131 1.12 15.66 -19.16
C ASP A 131 1.18 15.38 -20.67
N GLN A 132 2.13 14.55 -21.12
CA GLN A 132 2.27 14.12 -22.51
C GLN A 132 1.69 12.72 -22.77
N ILE A 133 1.11 12.07 -21.75
CA ILE A 133 0.48 10.75 -21.89
C ILE A 133 -0.99 10.96 -22.32
N ASP A 134 -1.31 10.54 -23.55
CA ASP A 134 -2.63 10.72 -24.18
C ASP A 134 -3.77 10.02 -23.40
N ASN A 135 -3.46 8.89 -22.76
CA ASN A 135 -4.35 8.22 -21.82
C ASN A 135 -3.65 7.96 -20.48
N ARG A 136 -3.91 8.84 -19.50
CA ARG A 136 -3.38 8.74 -18.14
C ARG A 136 -3.74 7.45 -17.39
N TYR A 137 -4.72 6.69 -17.88
CA TYR A 137 -5.18 5.43 -17.29
C TYR A 137 -4.64 4.20 -18.03
N TYR A 138 -3.81 4.38 -19.06
CA TYR A 138 -3.32 3.26 -19.89
C TYR A 138 -2.69 2.13 -19.06
N MET A 139 -1.97 2.49 -17.98
CA MET A 139 -1.32 1.51 -17.11
C MET A 139 -2.22 1.06 -15.94
N PHE A 140 -3.37 1.68 -15.70
CA PHE A 140 -4.25 1.30 -14.59
C PHE A 140 -5.01 0.02 -14.96
N HIS A 141 -4.90 -0.99 -14.11
CA HIS A 141 -5.66 -2.23 -14.26
C HIS A 141 -6.87 -2.26 -13.33
N ASP A 142 -6.71 -1.84 -12.06
CA ASP A 142 -7.79 -1.86 -11.06
C ASP A 142 -7.71 -0.66 -10.11
N ILE A 143 -8.86 -0.24 -9.60
CA ILE A 143 -8.98 0.78 -8.57
C ILE A 143 -10.02 0.34 -7.55
N GLN A 144 -9.74 0.58 -6.28
CA GLN A 144 -10.67 0.37 -5.18
C GLN A 144 -10.69 1.59 -4.24
N LYS A 145 -11.89 1.93 -3.76
CA LYS A 145 -12.12 2.97 -2.75
C LYS A 145 -12.94 2.39 -1.61
N ASN A 146 -12.41 2.44 -0.39
CA ASN A 146 -13.03 1.88 0.81
C ASN A 146 -13.21 2.97 1.89
N ASP A 147 -14.38 3.03 2.54
CA ASP A 147 -14.58 3.90 3.72
C ASP A 147 -14.05 3.21 4.98
N ILE A 148 -12.73 3.30 5.22
CA ILE A 148 -12.08 2.68 6.39
C ILE A 148 -12.55 3.31 7.71
N LYS A 149 -13.12 4.53 7.67
CA LYS A 149 -13.59 5.26 8.87
C LYS A 149 -14.96 4.79 9.37
N ASN A 150 -15.68 3.95 8.61
CA ASN A 150 -16.94 3.33 9.01
C ASN A 150 -16.92 1.80 8.81
N PRO A 151 -16.40 1.01 9.76
CA PRO A 151 -16.49 -0.46 9.70
C PRO A 151 -17.92 -1.02 9.88
N SER A 152 -18.95 -0.17 9.97
CA SER A 152 -20.31 -0.56 10.33
C SER A 152 -21.22 -0.77 9.11
N THR A 153 -20.98 -1.82 8.33
CA THR A 153 -22.06 -2.56 7.63
C THR A 153 -21.64 -4.00 7.35
N CYS A 154 -21.37 -4.79 8.39
CA CYS A 154 -21.68 -6.21 8.29
C CYS A 154 -23.21 -6.34 8.48
N PRO A 155 -23.97 -6.95 7.57
CA PRO A 155 -25.31 -7.37 7.91
C PRO A 155 -25.16 -8.40 9.03
N VAL A 156 -25.70 -8.09 10.20
CA VAL A 156 -25.94 -9.11 11.22
C VAL A 156 -26.92 -10.08 10.59
N SER A 157 -26.43 -11.18 10.04
CA SER A 157 -27.28 -12.29 9.63
C SER A 157 -27.99 -12.77 10.88
N GLY A 158 -29.31 -12.57 10.91
CA GLY A 158 -30.17 -12.84 12.05
C GLY A 158 -29.94 -14.25 12.60
N ILE A 159 -29.49 -14.31 13.85
CA ILE A 159 -29.77 -15.44 14.71
C ILE A 159 -31.12 -15.11 15.34
N GLU A 160 -32.20 -15.53 14.68
CA GLU A 160 -33.48 -15.71 15.37
C GLU A 160 -33.31 -16.93 16.28
N SER A 161 -33.02 -16.67 17.55
CA SER A 161 -33.23 -17.67 18.60
C SER A 161 -34.73 -17.78 18.85
N GLU A 162 -35.38 -18.76 18.21
CA GLU A 162 -36.66 -19.29 18.67
C GLU A 162 -36.45 -19.99 20.03
N GLU A 163 -36.62 -19.25 21.12
CA GLU A 163 -37.05 -19.83 22.40
C GLU A 163 -38.08 -18.90 23.04
N ASN A 164 -39.31 -18.95 22.51
CA ASN A 164 -40.48 -18.43 23.20
C ASN A 164 -40.82 -19.38 24.36
N GLY A 165 -40.23 -19.12 25.52
CA GLY A 165 -40.76 -19.61 26.79
C GLY A 165 -42.03 -18.85 27.16
N SER A 166 -43.20 -19.39 26.82
CA SER A 166 -44.47 -19.02 27.46
C SER A 166 -44.76 -19.97 28.61
N ARG A 167 -44.85 -19.42 29.82
CA ARG A 167 -45.33 -20.07 31.04
C ARG A 167 -46.77 -19.61 31.33
N MET A 168 -47.56 -20.51 31.92
CA MET A 168 -48.97 -20.42 32.38
C MET A 168 -49.98 -20.90 31.33
N GLU A 169 -50.79 -21.94 31.54
CA GLU A 169 -51.38 -22.54 32.75
C GLU A 169 -51.15 -24.06 32.87
#